data_AF-A0A661ME27-F1
#
_entry.id   AF-A0A661ME27-F1
#
_cell.length_a   1.000
_cell.length_b   1.000
_cell.length_c   1.000
_cell.angle_alpha   90.00
_cell.angle_beta   90.00
_cell.angle_gamma   90.00
#
_symmetry.space_group_name_H-M   'P 1'
#
loop_
_entity.id
_entity.type
_entity.pdbx_description
1 polymer ?
#
loop_
_entity_poly.entity_id
_entity_poly.type
_entity_poly.pdbx_seq_one_letter_code
_entity_poly.pdbx_strand_id
1 'polypeptide(L)'
;MARKKRNAVYGFLLWLMFASSVYAGTITYQYDRLNRLTRVEYPDGMSIRYTYDLSGNRTLLEVTMDEDHDGLVNSLEDTICTDPGDADTDDDGILDGIEDANHNGIVDTDETDPCNMDTDGDGVQDGTEIGMTLSDIGPDTDQSNFKPDDDPSINTSPIDPDTDGDGMDDGWEECYALNPTVDDAFADSDGDGFSNIREYLFQTDPVDSEDIPPVEADFDGDEDSDGVDLRSFVMEFNGVECSADNPCDCDLDGDGDVDIVDLVFFTEDFGRSK
;
A
#
# COMPACT_ATOMS: atom_id res chain seq x y z
N MET A 1 16.35 -75.83 5.64
CA MET A 1 17.33 -75.58 4.56
C MET A 1 16.59 -75.08 3.33
N ALA A 2 17.18 -74.10 2.63
CA ALA A 2 16.82 -73.53 1.32
C ALA A 2 15.63 -72.54 1.21
N ARG A 3 16.00 -71.25 1.21
CA ARG A 3 15.29 -70.08 0.64
C ARG A 3 15.05 -70.27 -0.87
N LYS A 4 13.93 -69.75 -1.40
CA LYS A 4 13.82 -69.33 -2.82
C LYS A 4 13.30 -67.89 -2.88
N LYS A 5 14.16 -67.03 -3.44
CA LYS A 5 14.04 -65.57 -3.58
C LYS A 5 12.86 -65.21 -4.50
N ARG A 6 12.11 -64.16 -4.16
CA ARG A 6 11.20 -63.46 -5.08
C ARG A 6 11.97 -62.31 -5.73
N ASN A 7 11.97 -62.27 -7.04
CA ASN A 7 12.61 -61.24 -7.86
C ASN A 7 11.73 -59.98 -7.83
N ALA A 8 12.25 -58.87 -7.31
CA ALA A 8 11.74 -57.54 -7.57
C ALA A 8 12.53 -56.98 -8.76
N VAL A 9 11.80 -56.58 -9.81
CA VAL A 9 12.38 -55.90 -10.97
C VAL A 9 12.62 -54.45 -10.56
N TYR A 10 13.90 -54.09 -10.45
CA TYR A 10 14.39 -52.71 -10.35
C TYR A 10 14.59 -52.13 -11.75
N GLY A 11 14.24 -50.87 -11.95
CA GLY A 11 14.52 -50.05 -13.13
C GLY A 11 13.43 -48.98 -13.24
N PHE A 12 13.68 -47.70 -12.98
CA PHE A 12 14.72 -46.90 -13.62
C PHE A 12 15.18 -45.79 -12.66
N LEU A 13 16.50 -45.71 -12.44
CA LEU A 13 17.17 -44.54 -11.87
C LEU A 13 17.04 -43.38 -12.86
N LEU A 14 16.60 -42.21 -12.39
CA LEU A 14 17.14 -40.95 -12.89
C LEU A 14 17.87 -40.29 -11.72
N TRP A 15 19.18 -40.47 -11.72
CA TRP A 15 20.10 -39.73 -10.87
C TRP A 15 20.57 -38.56 -11.73
N LEU A 16 20.00 -37.36 -11.53
CA LEU A 16 20.63 -36.14 -12.00
C LEU A 16 21.41 -35.57 -10.80
N MET A 17 22.74 -35.54 -10.93
CA MET A 17 23.61 -34.80 -10.04
C MET A 17 23.36 -33.31 -10.27
N PHE A 18 23.03 -32.57 -9.23
CA PHE A 18 23.57 -31.25 -9.01
C PHE A 18 24.29 -31.23 -7.66
N ALA A 19 25.32 -30.41 -7.62
CA ALA A 19 26.40 -30.46 -6.65
C ALA A 19 25.98 -29.85 -5.30
N SER A 20 26.48 -30.45 -4.23
CA SER A 20 26.92 -29.82 -2.99
C SER A 20 26.19 -28.54 -2.52
N SER A 21 25.12 -28.72 -1.75
CA SER A 21 24.95 -27.96 -0.51
C SER A 21 24.43 -28.92 0.55
N VAL A 22 25.15 -29.05 1.67
CA VAL A 22 24.61 -29.70 2.86
C VAL A 22 23.77 -28.62 3.54
N TYR A 23 22.56 -28.36 3.04
CA TYR A 23 21.63 -27.53 3.80
C TYR A 23 21.30 -28.28 5.09
N ALA A 24 21.81 -27.77 6.20
CA ALA A 24 21.34 -28.15 7.51
C ALA A 24 19.94 -27.55 7.63
N GLY A 25 18.89 -28.35 7.48
CA GLY A 25 17.53 -27.86 7.54
C GLY A 25 16.53 -28.94 7.87
N THR A 26 15.31 -28.51 8.16
CA THR A 26 14.21 -29.39 8.54
C THR A 26 13.41 -29.76 7.30
N ILE A 27 13.18 -31.05 7.08
CA ILE A 27 12.19 -31.49 6.10
C ILE A 27 10.85 -31.58 6.80
N THR A 28 9.88 -30.79 6.35
CA THR A 28 8.51 -30.78 6.92
C THR A 28 7.62 -31.72 6.14
N TYR A 29 6.79 -32.48 6.86
CA TYR A 29 5.85 -33.43 6.28
C TYR A 29 4.44 -33.11 6.74
N GLN A 30 3.52 -32.95 5.80
CA GLN A 30 2.10 -32.76 6.09
C GLN A 30 1.30 -34.00 5.69
N TYR A 31 0.27 -34.32 6.46
CA TYR A 31 -0.57 -35.49 6.24
C TYR A 31 -2.05 -35.12 6.29
N ASP A 32 -2.87 -35.82 5.50
CA ASP A 32 -4.33 -35.74 5.61
C ASP A 32 -4.87 -36.49 6.85
N ARG A 33 -6.18 -36.40 7.08
CA ARG A 33 -6.89 -37.09 8.20
C ARG A 33 -6.80 -38.61 8.16
N LEU A 34 -6.35 -39.21 7.05
CA LEU A 34 -6.14 -40.65 6.88
C LEU A 34 -4.66 -41.03 7.01
N ASN A 35 -3.80 -40.11 7.49
CA ASN A 35 -2.36 -40.25 7.61
C ASN A 35 -1.65 -40.53 6.26
N ARG A 36 -2.19 -40.00 5.15
CA ARG A 36 -1.51 -40.04 3.85
C ARG A 36 -0.75 -38.73 3.64
N LEU A 37 0.46 -38.82 3.10
CA LEU A 37 1.36 -37.69 2.89
C LEU A 37 0.80 -36.71 1.85
N THR A 38 0.56 -35.45 2.19
CA THR A 38 -0.01 -34.45 1.29
C THR A 38 0.98 -33.38 0.83
N ARG A 39 2.00 -33.07 1.65
CA ARG A 39 3.06 -32.13 1.29
C ARG A 39 4.39 -32.57 1.92
N VAL A 40 5.48 -32.37 1.17
CA VAL A 40 6.87 -32.40 1.67
C VAL A 40 7.49 -31.06 1.33
N GLU A 41 8.08 -30.40 2.30
CA GLU A 41 8.87 -29.17 2.11
C GLU A 41 10.32 -29.49 2.44
N TYR A 42 11.21 -29.11 1.52
CA TYR A 42 12.64 -29.26 1.69
C TYR A 42 13.26 -27.93 2.10
N PRO A 43 14.42 -27.95 2.80
CA PRO A 43 15.09 -26.72 3.24
C PRO A 43 15.62 -25.82 2.12
N ASP A 44 15.63 -26.32 0.89
CA ASP A 44 16.03 -25.59 -0.30
C ASP A 44 14.80 -25.06 -1.05
N GLY A 45 13.64 -24.97 -0.40
CA GLY A 45 12.42 -24.41 -1.00
C GLY A 45 11.63 -25.35 -1.88
N MET A 46 12.26 -26.43 -2.34
CA MET A 46 11.54 -27.44 -3.10
C MET A 46 10.36 -27.98 -2.28
N SER A 47 9.18 -28.01 -2.88
CA SER A 47 7.99 -28.57 -2.27
C SER A 47 7.37 -29.62 -3.17
N ILE A 48 6.86 -30.71 -2.59
CA ILE A 48 6.14 -31.76 -3.31
C ILE A 48 4.74 -31.89 -2.74
N ARG A 49 3.72 -31.64 -3.57
CA ARG A 49 2.30 -31.78 -3.23
C ARG A 49 1.72 -33.07 -3.80
N TYR A 50 0.90 -33.74 -3.00
CA TYR A 50 0.20 -34.98 -3.36
C TYR A 50 -1.31 -34.84 -3.16
N THR A 51 -2.09 -35.34 -4.11
CA THR A 51 -3.53 -35.59 -3.92
C THR A 51 -3.87 -37.04 -4.16
N TYR A 52 -4.99 -37.49 -3.58
CA TYR A 52 -5.43 -38.87 -3.66
C TYR A 52 -6.93 -38.96 -3.94
N ASP A 53 -7.32 -39.98 -4.70
CA ASP A 53 -8.73 -40.36 -4.81
C ASP A 53 -9.25 -41.05 -3.53
N LEU A 54 -10.55 -41.34 -3.52
CA LEU A 54 -11.21 -42.06 -2.43
C LEU A 54 -10.71 -43.51 -2.25
N SER A 55 -10.09 -44.09 -3.27
CA SER A 55 -9.52 -45.44 -3.22
C SER A 55 -8.07 -45.45 -2.71
N GLY A 56 -7.49 -44.27 -2.45
CA GLY A 56 -6.11 -44.13 -2.01
C GLY A 56 -5.07 -44.11 -3.13
N ASN A 57 -5.49 -44.06 -4.39
CA ASN A 57 -4.55 -43.88 -5.49
C ASN A 57 -4.16 -42.40 -5.58
N ARG A 58 -2.87 -42.14 -5.80
CA ARG A 58 -2.38 -40.79 -6.04
C ARG A 58 -2.91 -40.24 -7.36
N THR A 59 -3.49 -39.05 -7.33
CA THR A 59 -4.06 -38.33 -8.48
C THR A 59 -3.20 -37.16 -8.94
N LEU A 60 -2.42 -36.54 -8.04
CA LEU A 60 -1.47 -35.48 -8.35
C LEU A 60 -0.12 -35.76 -7.69
N LEU A 61 0.95 -35.42 -8.39
CA LEU A 61 2.27 -35.18 -7.85
C LEU A 61 2.77 -33.91 -8.54
N GLU A 62 2.95 -32.86 -7.76
CA GLU A 62 3.41 -31.55 -8.21
C GLU A 62 4.67 -31.20 -7.44
N VAL A 63 5.67 -30.68 -8.15
CA VAL A 63 6.94 -30.24 -7.57
C VAL A 63 7.06 -28.76 -7.88
N THR A 64 7.23 -27.94 -6.85
CA THR A 64 7.47 -26.50 -6.96
C THR A 64 8.81 -26.15 -6.35
N MET A 65 9.36 -25.00 -6.75
CA MET A 65 10.51 -24.34 -6.16
C MET A 65 10.02 -22.97 -5.66
N ASP A 66 10.62 -22.51 -4.58
CA ASP A 66 10.40 -21.24 -3.88
C ASP A 66 11.78 -20.96 -3.25
N GLU A 67 12.65 -20.21 -3.93
CA GLU A 67 14.10 -20.23 -3.64
C GLU A 67 14.50 -19.39 -2.42
N ASP A 68 13.76 -18.33 -2.12
CA ASP A 68 13.93 -17.39 -1.01
C ASP A 68 12.96 -17.62 0.19
N HIS A 69 11.94 -18.47 0.03
CA HIS A 69 10.99 -18.89 1.08
C HIS A 69 9.99 -17.80 1.51
N ASP A 70 9.63 -16.91 0.59
CA ASP A 70 8.64 -15.86 0.78
C ASP A 70 7.18 -16.40 0.68
N GLY A 71 6.96 -17.49 -0.06
CA GLY A 71 5.66 -18.11 -0.30
C GLY A 71 5.22 -18.14 -1.76
N LEU A 72 5.83 -17.31 -2.62
CA LEU A 72 5.70 -17.40 -4.06
C LEU A 72 6.54 -18.54 -4.61
N VAL A 73 6.27 -18.92 -5.85
CA VAL A 73 6.99 -20.01 -6.51
C VAL A 73 7.75 -19.44 -7.68
N ASN A 74 8.99 -19.88 -7.90
CA ASN A 74 9.84 -19.30 -8.96
C ASN A 74 9.17 -19.27 -10.34
N SER A 75 8.30 -20.26 -10.63
CA SER A 75 7.58 -20.30 -11.91
C SER A 75 6.53 -19.20 -12.10
N LEU A 76 6.03 -18.62 -11.00
CA LEU A 76 5.15 -17.46 -10.97
C LEU A 76 5.98 -16.18 -11.02
N GLU A 77 7.00 -16.09 -10.18
CA GLU A 77 7.93 -14.95 -10.09
C GLU A 77 8.65 -14.69 -11.43
N ASP A 78 9.06 -15.75 -12.14
CA ASP A 78 9.57 -15.70 -13.53
C ASP A 78 8.61 -15.02 -14.54
N THR A 79 7.35 -14.79 -14.16
CA THR A 79 6.29 -14.22 -15.00
C THR A 79 5.73 -12.89 -14.51
N ILE A 80 6.07 -12.47 -13.29
CA ILE A 80 5.71 -11.19 -12.71
C ILE A 80 6.97 -10.35 -12.50
N CYS A 81 6.91 -9.29 -11.71
CA CYS A 81 8.02 -8.36 -11.51
C CYS A 81 8.96 -8.75 -10.35
N THR A 82 8.57 -9.69 -9.50
CA THR A 82 9.35 -10.21 -8.39
C THR A 82 10.57 -11.02 -8.83
N ASP A 83 11.59 -11.15 -7.96
CA ASP A 83 12.79 -11.95 -8.23
C ASP A 83 12.79 -13.24 -7.37
N PRO A 84 12.86 -14.45 -7.96
CA PRO A 84 12.86 -15.72 -7.21
C PRO A 84 13.95 -15.92 -6.14
N GLY A 85 14.89 -15.00 -6.00
CA GLY A 85 15.94 -15.03 -4.99
C GLY A 85 15.96 -13.79 -4.11
N ASP A 86 14.88 -13.02 -4.09
CA ASP A 86 14.69 -11.78 -3.37
C ASP A 86 13.29 -11.77 -2.75
N ALA A 87 13.20 -12.06 -1.45
CA ALA A 87 11.91 -12.27 -0.79
C ALA A 87 11.05 -11.01 -0.60
N ASP A 88 11.64 -9.83 -0.83
CA ASP A 88 11.07 -8.49 -0.64
C ASP A 88 11.61 -7.62 -1.79
N THR A 89 10.94 -7.67 -2.94
CA THR A 89 11.45 -7.19 -4.22
C THR A 89 11.60 -5.67 -4.27
N ASP A 90 10.78 -4.92 -3.54
CA ASP A 90 10.79 -3.45 -3.53
C ASP A 90 11.34 -2.82 -2.23
N ASP A 91 11.83 -3.66 -1.31
CA ASP A 91 12.51 -3.30 -0.07
C ASP A 91 11.66 -2.46 0.89
N ASP A 92 10.35 -2.67 0.88
CA ASP A 92 9.40 -1.91 1.71
C ASP A 92 9.15 -2.56 3.08
N GLY A 93 9.66 -3.78 3.31
CA GLY A 93 9.56 -4.52 4.55
C GLY A 93 8.44 -5.56 4.60
N ILE A 94 7.61 -5.66 3.57
CA ILE A 94 6.65 -6.74 3.33
C ILE A 94 7.28 -7.74 2.36
N LEU A 95 6.97 -9.04 2.50
CA LEU A 95 7.50 -10.06 1.60
C LEU A 95 6.57 -10.24 0.40
N ASP A 96 7.10 -10.49 -0.79
CA ASP A 96 6.31 -10.58 -2.03
C ASP A 96 5.12 -11.55 -1.91
N GLY A 97 5.33 -12.73 -1.31
CA GLY A 97 4.27 -13.71 -1.07
C GLY A 97 3.25 -13.36 0.02
N ILE A 98 3.53 -12.36 0.86
CA ILE A 98 2.55 -11.76 1.77
C ILE A 98 1.65 -10.78 0.99
N GLU A 99 2.24 -10.02 0.08
CA GLU A 99 1.57 -9.00 -0.72
C GLU A 99 0.66 -9.60 -1.79
N ASP A 100 1.15 -10.57 -2.60
CA ASP A 100 0.30 -11.42 -3.44
C ASP A 100 -0.33 -12.54 -2.58
N ALA A 101 -1.16 -12.16 -1.61
CA ALA A 101 -1.71 -13.04 -0.58
C ALA A 101 -2.42 -14.29 -1.13
N ASN A 102 -2.95 -14.20 -2.36
CA ASN A 102 -3.61 -15.32 -3.02
C ASN A 102 -2.73 -16.08 -4.06
N HIS A 103 -1.49 -15.62 -4.24
CA HIS A 103 -0.43 -16.19 -5.09
C HIS A 103 -0.88 -16.38 -6.55
N ASN A 104 -1.56 -15.39 -7.11
CA ASN A 104 -2.06 -15.44 -8.50
C ASN A 104 -1.22 -14.59 -9.48
N GLY A 105 -0.28 -13.79 -8.98
CA GLY A 105 0.59 -12.91 -9.74
C GLY A 105 -0.11 -11.66 -10.31
N ILE A 106 -1.20 -11.21 -9.69
CA ILE A 106 -1.96 -10.02 -10.04
C ILE A 106 -2.25 -9.30 -8.74
N VAL A 107 -1.91 -8.00 -8.69
CA VAL A 107 -2.31 -7.12 -7.59
C VAL A 107 -3.83 -6.98 -7.60
N ASP A 108 -4.50 -7.60 -6.62
CA ASP A 108 -5.93 -7.45 -6.38
C ASP A 108 -6.23 -6.21 -5.52
N THR A 109 -7.51 -5.83 -5.39
CA THR A 109 -7.91 -4.59 -4.70
C THR A 109 -7.71 -4.59 -3.18
N ASP A 110 -7.37 -5.75 -2.61
CA ASP A 110 -7.13 -5.98 -1.18
C ASP A 110 -5.69 -6.44 -0.90
N GLU A 111 -4.79 -6.19 -1.85
CA GLU A 111 -3.38 -6.56 -1.85
C GLU A 111 -2.52 -5.33 -2.13
N THR A 112 -1.31 -5.31 -1.59
CA THR A 112 -0.24 -4.37 -1.98
C THR A 112 0.49 -4.89 -3.22
N ASP A 113 1.24 -4.03 -3.91
CA ASP A 113 2.00 -4.39 -5.11
C ASP A 113 3.45 -4.74 -4.74
N PRO A 114 3.89 -6.02 -4.87
CA PRO A 114 5.24 -6.48 -4.48
C PRO A 114 6.44 -5.79 -5.14
N CYS A 115 6.18 -4.88 -6.06
CA CYS A 115 7.18 -4.23 -6.90
C CYS A 115 7.08 -2.70 -6.82
N ASN A 116 6.26 -2.21 -5.90
CA ASN A 116 6.01 -0.81 -5.67
C ASN A 116 5.84 -0.55 -4.18
N MET A 117 6.93 -0.06 -3.58
CA MET A 117 7.05 0.19 -2.14
C MET A 117 6.03 1.14 -1.50
N ASP A 118 5.11 1.72 -2.29
CA ASP A 118 4.14 2.77 -1.94
C ASP A 118 2.94 2.56 -2.90
N THR A 119 2.08 1.61 -2.55
CA THR A 119 1.05 1.05 -3.44
C THR A 119 -0.02 2.07 -3.80
N ASP A 120 -0.47 2.89 -2.85
CA ASP A 120 -1.48 3.92 -3.09
C ASP A 120 -0.89 5.28 -3.51
N GLY A 121 0.41 5.49 -3.33
CA GLY A 121 1.16 6.59 -3.92
C GLY A 121 1.09 7.88 -3.11
N ASP A 122 0.92 7.78 -1.79
CA ASP A 122 0.81 8.94 -0.89
C ASP A 122 2.18 9.41 -0.34
N GLY A 123 3.23 8.61 -0.53
CA GLY A 123 4.61 8.90 -0.12
C GLY A 123 5.11 8.18 1.13
N VAL A 124 4.26 7.39 1.79
CA VAL A 124 4.61 6.42 2.85
C VAL A 124 4.84 5.04 2.21
N GLN A 125 5.61 4.16 2.86
CA GLN A 125 5.82 2.82 2.31
C GLN A 125 4.83 1.82 2.91
N ASP A 126 4.38 0.81 2.16
CA ASP A 126 3.31 -0.08 2.62
C ASP A 126 3.68 -0.76 3.94
N GLY A 127 4.93 -1.22 4.06
CA GLY A 127 5.49 -1.75 5.30
C GLY A 127 5.52 -0.73 6.44
N THR A 128 5.86 0.55 6.18
CA THR A 128 5.82 1.63 7.17
C THR A 128 4.39 1.83 7.70
N GLU A 129 3.40 1.87 6.82
CA GLU A 129 2.00 2.14 7.16
C GLU A 129 1.37 1.09 8.07
N ILE A 130 1.76 -0.18 7.88
CA ILE A 130 1.32 -1.28 8.75
C ILE A 130 2.16 -1.40 10.04
N GLY A 131 3.07 -0.46 10.28
CA GLY A 131 3.86 -0.33 11.50
C GLY A 131 5.09 -1.24 11.57
N MET A 132 5.69 -1.58 10.42
CA MET A 132 6.93 -2.36 10.39
C MET A 132 8.10 -1.54 10.92
N THR A 133 8.86 -2.14 11.84
CA THR A 133 10.13 -1.58 12.30
C THR A 133 11.31 -2.42 11.80
N LEU A 134 12.55 -1.94 11.99
CA LEU A 134 13.77 -2.72 11.71
C LEU A 134 13.84 -4.07 12.45
N SER A 135 13.00 -4.30 13.47
CA SER A 135 12.94 -5.59 14.15
C SER A 135 11.94 -6.59 13.55
N ASP A 136 11.08 -6.12 12.65
CA ASP A 136 9.99 -6.88 12.07
C ASP A 136 10.29 -7.34 10.63
N ILE A 137 11.12 -6.59 9.89
CA ILE A 137 11.46 -6.90 8.48
C ILE A 137 12.06 -8.29 8.29
N GLY A 138 11.71 -8.88 7.16
CA GLY A 138 12.07 -10.24 6.77
C GLY A 138 13.51 -10.37 6.23
N PRO A 139 13.84 -11.53 5.63
CA PRO A 139 15.05 -11.63 4.81
C PRO A 139 14.96 -10.69 3.60
N ASP A 140 16.13 -10.36 3.06
CA ASP A 140 16.34 -9.69 1.78
C ASP A 140 15.87 -8.22 1.63
N THR A 141 15.07 -7.66 2.55
CA THR A 141 14.83 -6.21 2.66
C THR A 141 16.13 -5.38 2.77
N ASP A 142 16.42 -4.51 1.79
CA ASP A 142 17.50 -3.52 1.86
C ASP A 142 17.12 -2.37 2.81
N GLN A 143 17.68 -2.41 4.02
CA GLN A 143 17.52 -1.37 5.05
C GLN A 143 17.94 0.05 4.61
N SER A 144 18.60 0.22 3.48
CA SER A 144 18.90 1.54 2.92
C SER A 144 17.77 2.13 2.08
N ASN A 145 16.82 1.30 1.64
CA ASN A 145 15.61 1.68 0.92
C ASN A 145 14.38 1.67 1.85
N PHE A 146 14.34 0.77 2.83
CA PHE A 146 13.27 0.72 3.82
C PHE A 146 13.26 1.92 4.78
N LYS A 147 12.08 2.50 4.99
CA LYS A 147 11.79 3.52 6.01
C LYS A 147 11.04 2.86 7.19
N PRO A 148 11.71 2.61 8.33
CA PRO A 148 11.02 2.06 9.49
C PRO A 148 10.03 3.05 10.07
N ASP A 149 8.90 2.55 10.54
CA ASP A 149 7.91 3.35 11.25
C ASP A 149 8.46 3.90 12.59
N ASP A 150 8.31 5.21 12.78
CA ASP A 150 8.73 5.95 13.97
C ASP A 150 7.65 5.93 15.09
N ASP A 151 6.37 5.75 14.75
CA ASP A 151 5.25 5.63 15.70
C ASP A 151 4.27 4.47 15.37
N PRO A 152 4.63 3.23 15.74
CA PRO A 152 3.81 2.01 15.50
C PRO A 152 2.56 1.91 16.36
N SER A 153 2.09 3.04 16.90
CA SER A 153 0.78 3.15 17.52
C SER A 153 -0.28 3.80 16.62
N ILE A 154 0.16 4.38 15.49
CA ILE A 154 -0.68 4.94 14.43
C ILE A 154 -0.31 4.17 13.17
N ASN A 155 -1.31 3.61 12.49
CA ASN A 155 -1.14 2.86 11.27
C ASN A 155 -2.16 3.36 10.26
N THR A 156 -1.74 3.43 9.01
CA THR A 156 -2.56 3.83 7.86
C THR A 156 -2.84 2.62 6.98
N SER A 157 -3.48 2.82 5.84
CA SER A 157 -3.91 1.78 4.93
C SER A 157 -3.07 1.84 3.65
N PRO A 158 -2.24 0.84 3.35
CA PRO A 158 -1.32 0.89 2.20
C PRO A 158 -1.95 0.74 0.80
N ILE A 159 -3.26 0.87 0.74
CA ILE A 159 -4.05 0.75 -0.49
C ILE A 159 -5.12 1.85 -0.55
N ASP A 160 -5.06 2.81 0.38
CA ASP A 160 -6.01 3.90 0.53
C ASP A 160 -5.26 5.14 1.03
N PRO A 161 -4.95 6.10 0.14
CA PRO A 161 -4.00 7.17 0.43
C PRO A 161 -4.52 8.23 1.43
N ASP A 162 -5.72 8.04 1.99
CA ASP A 162 -6.41 8.93 2.93
C ASP A 162 -7.22 8.04 3.90
N THR A 163 -6.57 7.59 4.97
CA THR A 163 -7.08 6.55 5.87
C THR A 163 -8.33 6.98 6.64
N ASP A 164 -8.47 8.28 6.95
CA ASP A 164 -9.62 8.79 7.68
C ASP A 164 -10.70 9.45 6.80
N GLY A 165 -10.38 9.69 5.53
CA GLY A 165 -11.29 10.17 4.50
C GLY A 165 -11.61 11.66 4.61
N ASP A 166 -10.71 12.47 5.16
CA ASP A 166 -10.91 13.90 5.34
C ASP A 166 -10.44 14.77 4.17
N GLY A 167 -9.77 14.15 3.19
CA GLY A 167 -9.33 14.76 1.94
C GLY A 167 -7.89 15.26 1.94
N MET A 168 -7.13 15.02 3.01
CA MET A 168 -5.67 15.11 3.05
C MET A 168 -5.08 13.69 2.90
N ASP A 169 -3.92 13.56 2.27
CA ASP A 169 -3.28 12.24 2.13
C ASP A 169 -2.41 11.90 3.35
N ASP A 170 -2.32 10.62 3.71
CA ASP A 170 -1.70 10.19 4.96
C ASP A 170 -0.21 10.60 4.99
N GLY A 171 0.49 10.46 3.87
CA GLY A 171 1.87 10.87 3.70
C GLY A 171 2.14 12.36 3.87
N TRP A 172 1.24 13.24 3.44
CA TRP A 172 1.36 14.68 3.73
C TRP A 172 1.14 14.95 5.21
N GLU A 173 0.14 14.33 5.82
CA GLU A 173 -0.12 14.46 7.25
C GLU A 173 1.07 13.99 8.10
N GLU A 174 1.66 12.84 7.78
CA GLU A 174 2.86 12.35 8.45
C GLU A 174 4.04 13.32 8.27
N CYS A 175 4.22 13.88 7.07
CA CYS A 175 5.29 14.83 6.78
C CYS A 175 5.24 16.08 7.68
N TYR A 176 4.03 16.55 8.00
CA TYR A 176 3.78 17.70 8.85
C TYR A 176 3.43 17.33 10.32
N ALA A 177 3.55 16.05 10.67
CA ALA A 177 3.24 15.52 12.00
C ALA A 177 1.79 15.80 12.48
N LEU A 178 0.85 15.81 11.53
CA LEU A 178 -0.58 15.67 11.77
C LEU A 178 -0.92 14.19 12.04
N ASN A 179 -2.21 13.86 12.18
CA ASN A 179 -2.63 12.50 12.55
C ASN A 179 -3.55 11.89 11.47
N PRO A 180 -3.02 11.00 10.61
CA PRO A 180 -3.73 10.44 9.44
C PRO A 180 -4.84 9.44 9.76
N THR A 181 -5.32 9.44 10.99
CA THR A 181 -6.38 8.53 11.46
C THR A 181 -7.52 9.29 12.14
N VAL A 182 -7.51 10.62 12.05
CA VAL A 182 -8.46 11.53 12.69
C VAL A 182 -8.76 12.70 11.77
N ASP A 183 -9.97 12.68 11.18
CA ASP A 183 -10.56 13.82 10.44
C ASP A 183 -10.35 15.15 11.19
N ASP A 184 -9.32 15.86 10.77
CA ASP A 184 -8.86 17.12 11.30
C ASP A 184 -8.52 18.14 10.21
N ALA A 185 -8.89 17.85 8.96
CA ALA A 185 -8.93 18.76 7.81
C ALA A 185 -9.36 20.20 8.15
N PHE A 186 -10.39 20.37 8.99
CA PHE A 186 -10.92 21.69 9.39
C PHE A 186 -10.28 22.28 10.67
N ALA A 187 -9.30 21.61 11.26
CA ALA A 187 -8.50 22.15 12.36
C ALA A 187 -7.51 23.20 11.83
N ASP A 188 -7.01 24.01 12.76
CA ASP A 188 -6.05 25.09 12.52
C ASP A 188 -4.88 24.79 13.46
N SER A 189 -3.90 24.04 12.93
CA SER A 189 -2.87 23.40 13.75
C SER A 189 -1.83 24.38 14.28
N ASP A 190 -1.55 25.45 13.53
CA ASP A 190 -0.58 26.48 13.89
C ASP A 190 -1.20 27.78 14.46
N GLY A 191 -2.51 27.98 14.30
CA GLY A 191 -3.25 29.12 14.82
C GLY A 191 -3.22 30.37 13.95
N ASP A 192 -2.90 30.26 12.66
CA ASP A 192 -2.95 31.36 11.69
C ASP A 192 -4.37 31.62 11.14
N GLY A 193 -5.30 30.69 11.43
CA GLY A 193 -6.72 30.72 11.12
C GLY A 193 -7.10 30.23 9.72
N PHE A 194 -6.18 29.62 8.97
CA PHE A 194 -6.49 28.73 7.86
C PHE A 194 -6.61 27.28 8.38
N SER A 195 -7.29 26.43 7.62
CA SER A 195 -7.48 25.04 7.99
C SER A 195 -6.41 24.14 7.39
N ASN A 196 -6.12 22.99 8.01
CA ASN A 196 -5.15 22.01 7.49
C ASN A 196 -5.44 21.67 6.00
N ILE A 197 -6.71 21.45 5.64
CA ILE A 197 -7.10 21.14 4.25
C ILE A 197 -6.86 22.30 3.27
N ARG A 198 -7.02 23.55 3.72
CA ARG A 198 -6.67 24.73 2.91
C ARG A 198 -5.18 24.71 2.62
N GLU A 199 -4.36 24.41 3.63
CA GLU A 199 -2.91 24.37 3.50
C GLU A 199 -2.45 23.22 2.62
N TYR A 200 -3.07 22.04 2.73
CA TYR A 200 -2.87 20.91 1.83
C TYR A 200 -3.11 21.30 0.35
N LEU A 201 -4.25 21.95 0.06
CA LEU A 201 -4.62 22.35 -1.30
C LEU A 201 -3.71 23.43 -1.88
N PHE A 202 -3.19 24.32 -1.03
CA PHE A 202 -2.28 25.40 -1.44
C PHE A 202 -0.80 25.06 -1.27
N GLN A 203 -0.49 23.86 -0.76
CA GLN A 203 0.87 23.35 -0.53
C GLN A 203 1.70 24.26 0.39
N THR A 204 1.07 24.75 1.46
CA THR A 204 1.71 25.50 2.55
C THR A 204 1.93 24.60 3.77
N ASP A 205 2.68 25.09 4.77
CA ASP A 205 3.06 24.34 5.97
C ASP A 205 2.03 24.52 7.12
N PRO A 206 1.19 23.50 7.43
CA PRO A 206 0.14 23.56 8.46
C PRO A 206 0.64 23.65 9.89
N VAL A 207 1.96 23.62 10.09
CA VAL A 207 2.58 23.79 11.39
C VAL A 207 3.48 25.03 11.46
N ASP A 208 3.46 25.90 10.44
CA ASP A 208 4.16 27.20 10.41
C ASP A 208 3.22 28.38 10.09
N SER A 209 2.76 29.06 11.15
CA SER A 209 1.83 30.19 11.08
C SER A 209 2.26 31.43 10.27
N GLU A 210 3.48 31.41 9.71
CA GLU A 210 3.98 32.45 8.82
C GLU A 210 3.94 32.01 7.33
N ASP A 211 3.72 30.73 7.04
CA ASP A 211 3.54 30.17 5.69
C ASP A 211 2.07 29.98 5.38
N ILE A 212 1.41 31.11 5.09
CA ILE A 212 -0.04 31.15 5.00
C ILE A 212 -0.54 30.90 3.55
N PRO A 213 -1.67 30.22 3.34
CA PRO A 213 -2.36 30.16 2.06
C PRO A 213 -2.67 31.55 1.48
N PRO A 214 -2.73 31.70 0.15
CA PRO A 214 -3.14 32.94 -0.46
C PRO A 214 -4.61 33.25 -0.15
N VAL A 215 -4.90 34.53 0.06
CA VAL A 215 -6.26 35.06 0.15
C VAL A 215 -6.77 35.28 -1.27
N GLU A 216 -7.71 34.45 -1.72
CA GLU A 216 -8.20 34.44 -3.10
C GLU A 216 -9.55 35.18 -3.23
N ALA A 217 -10.35 35.24 -2.17
CA ALA A 217 -11.67 35.89 -2.15
C ALA A 217 -11.64 37.44 -2.12
N ASP A 218 -10.87 38.03 -3.05
CA ASP A 218 -10.81 39.46 -3.38
C ASP A 218 -11.34 39.64 -4.81
N PHE A 219 -12.66 39.66 -4.93
CA PHE A 219 -13.39 39.66 -6.20
C PHE A 219 -13.51 41.06 -6.80
N ASP A 220 -13.39 42.12 -5.99
CA ASP A 220 -13.44 43.50 -6.46
C ASP A 220 -12.06 44.14 -6.69
N GLY A 221 -10.98 43.45 -6.28
CA GLY A 221 -9.59 43.78 -6.56
C GLY A 221 -9.01 44.87 -5.65
N ASP A 222 -9.55 45.02 -4.43
CA ASP A 222 -9.11 46.02 -3.46
C ASP A 222 -8.12 45.51 -2.39
N GLU A 223 -7.63 44.28 -2.60
CA GLU A 223 -6.60 43.60 -1.79
C GLU A 223 -7.10 43.13 -0.41
N ASP A 224 -8.41 43.09 -0.17
CA ASP A 224 -9.00 42.40 0.99
C ASP A 224 -10.25 41.58 0.65
N SER A 225 -10.65 40.71 1.58
CA SER A 225 -11.90 39.96 1.48
C SER A 225 -12.88 40.51 2.51
N ASP A 226 -13.94 41.18 2.06
CA ASP A 226 -14.86 41.86 2.97
C ASP A 226 -16.35 41.72 2.60
N GLY A 227 -17.17 42.63 3.12
CA GLY A 227 -18.61 42.65 2.87
C GLY A 227 -18.98 42.98 1.42
N VAL A 228 -18.06 43.45 0.59
CA VAL A 228 -18.20 43.65 -0.85
C VAL A 228 -18.01 42.31 -1.56
N ASP A 229 -16.99 41.54 -1.22
CA ASP A 229 -16.77 40.18 -1.77
C ASP A 229 -17.88 39.22 -1.39
N LEU A 230 -18.37 39.29 -0.14
CA LEU A 230 -19.53 38.50 0.29
C LEU A 230 -20.77 38.78 -0.57
N ARG A 231 -20.93 40.02 -1.06
CA ARG A 231 -22.06 40.33 -1.95
C ARG A 231 -21.87 39.71 -3.32
N SER A 232 -20.65 39.70 -3.84
CA SER A 232 -20.30 39.04 -5.09
C SER A 232 -20.55 37.53 -4.99
N PHE A 233 -20.01 36.90 -3.94
CA PHE A 233 -20.21 35.49 -3.64
C PHE A 233 -21.68 35.07 -3.57
N VAL A 234 -22.50 35.81 -2.80
CA VAL A 234 -23.94 35.51 -2.64
C VAL A 234 -24.73 35.67 -3.96
N MET A 235 -24.23 36.44 -4.91
CA MET A 235 -24.88 36.57 -6.22
C MET A 235 -24.64 35.35 -7.12
N GLU A 236 -23.60 34.56 -6.85
CA GLU A 236 -23.20 33.39 -7.66
C GLU A 236 -23.48 32.05 -6.96
N PHE A 237 -23.65 32.03 -5.63
CA PHE A 237 -23.93 30.83 -4.83
C PHE A 237 -25.17 30.03 -5.30
N ASN A 238 -25.01 28.71 -5.51
CA ASN A 238 -25.94 27.79 -6.20
C ASN A 238 -26.20 28.14 -7.68
N GLY A 239 -25.32 28.91 -8.32
CA GLY A 239 -25.34 29.14 -9.76
C GLY A 239 -24.86 27.89 -10.48
N VAL A 240 -25.71 27.30 -11.31
CA VAL A 240 -25.35 26.08 -12.05
C VAL A 240 -24.62 26.44 -13.34
N GLU A 241 -23.40 25.94 -13.47
CA GLU A 241 -22.51 25.94 -14.63
C GLU A 241 -21.81 27.26 -14.96
N CYS A 242 -20.61 27.41 -14.40
CA CYS A 242 -19.61 28.37 -14.87
C CYS A 242 -19.30 28.05 -16.34
N SER A 243 -19.34 29.07 -17.19
CA SER A 243 -19.14 28.89 -18.63
C SER A 243 -18.24 29.98 -19.18
N ALA A 244 -17.69 29.77 -20.37
CA ALA A 244 -16.89 30.80 -21.04
C ALA A 244 -17.65 32.13 -21.28
N ASP A 245 -18.99 32.10 -21.22
CA ASP A 245 -19.86 33.27 -21.36
C ASP A 245 -20.34 33.83 -19.99
N ASN A 246 -20.07 33.13 -18.88
CA ASN A 246 -20.35 33.51 -17.50
C ASN A 246 -19.31 32.81 -16.58
N PRO A 247 -18.05 33.27 -16.55
CA PRO A 247 -17.08 32.75 -15.59
C PRO A 247 -17.60 33.08 -14.20
N CYS A 248 -17.71 32.07 -13.33
CA CYS A 248 -17.98 32.35 -11.93
C CYS A 248 -16.66 32.85 -11.36
N ASP A 249 -16.59 34.12 -11.04
CA ASP A 249 -15.38 34.69 -10.44
C ASP A 249 -15.23 34.18 -8.98
N CYS A 250 -16.28 33.55 -8.42
CA CYS A 250 -16.36 33.01 -7.06
C CYS A 250 -16.19 31.47 -6.96
N ASP A 251 -15.81 30.80 -8.04
CA ASP A 251 -15.42 29.37 -8.09
C ASP A 251 -13.97 29.26 -7.59
N LEU A 252 -13.82 29.12 -6.27
CA LEU A 252 -12.56 29.18 -5.55
C LEU A 252 -11.81 27.84 -5.60
N ASP A 253 -12.51 26.71 -5.77
CA ASP A 253 -11.88 25.39 -5.92
C ASP A 253 -11.70 24.96 -7.40
N GLY A 254 -12.33 25.66 -8.33
CA GLY A 254 -12.16 25.48 -9.77
C GLY A 254 -12.96 24.31 -10.37
N ASP A 255 -13.97 23.79 -9.67
CA ASP A 255 -14.76 22.64 -10.10
C ASP A 255 -15.85 22.97 -11.14
N GLY A 256 -16.10 24.26 -11.36
CA GLY A 256 -17.01 24.78 -12.37
C GLY A 256 -18.43 25.08 -11.88
N ASP A 257 -18.66 25.12 -10.57
CA ASP A 257 -19.81 25.80 -9.98
C ASP A 257 -19.44 26.67 -8.75
N VAL A 258 -20.45 27.20 -8.06
CA VAL A 258 -20.24 27.98 -6.81
C VAL A 258 -21.16 27.40 -5.76
N ASP A 259 -20.60 26.63 -4.85
CA ASP A 259 -21.35 25.83 -3.90
C ASP A 259 -20.83 25.97 -2.46
N ILE A 260 -21.15 24.97 -1.62
CA ILE A 260 -20.80 25.00 -0.21
C ILE A 260 -19.29 24.83 0.02
N VAL A 261 -18.56 24.22 -0.90
CA VAL A 261 -17.09 24.09 -0.83
C VAL A 261 -16.47 25.48 -0.97
N ASP A 262 -16.87 26.27 -1.97
CA ASP A 262 -16.40 27.66 -2.10
C ASP A 262 -16.76 28.53 -0.89
N LEU A 263 -17.88 28.24 -0.23
CA LEU A 263 -18.27 28.98 0.98
C LEU A 263 -17.28 28.75 2.12
N VAL A 264 -16.72 27.55 2.26
CA VAL A 264 -15.69 27.27 3.27
C VAL A 264 -14.47 28.16 3.00
N PHE A 265 -13.99 28.16 1.76
CA PHE A 265 -12.84 28.94 1.33
C PHE A 265 -13.06 30.44 1.53
N PHE A 266 -14.25 30.92 1.15
CA PHE A 266 -14.65 32.30 1.38
C PHE A 266 -14.66 32.65 2.88
N THR A 267 -15.14 31.76 3.75
CA THR A 267 -15.22 32.05 5.18
C THR A 267 -13.86 32.15 5.87
N GLU A 268 -12.87 31.42 5.39
CA GLU A 268 -11.50 31.49 5.89
C GLU A 268 -10.81 32.79 5.44
N ASP A 269 -11.11 33.24 4.22
CA ASP A 269 -10.59 34.51 3.68
C ASP A 269 -11.28 35.74 4.29
N PHE A 270 -12.54 35.64 4.72
CA PHE A 270 -13.34 36.79 5.14
C PHE A 270 -12.72 37.61 6.29
N GLY A 271 -12.41 38.86 5.99
CA GLY A 271 -11.77 39.81 6.89
C GLY A 271 -10.24 39.81 6.83
N ARG A 272 -9.62 39.04 5.92
CA ARG A 272 -8.19 39.02 5.65
C ARG A 272 -7.83 39.96 4.48
N SER A 273 -6.56 40.32 4.39
CA SER A 273 -5.98 41.09 3.27
C SER A 273 -4.89 40.27 2.60
N LYS A 274 -4.66 40.52 1.30
CA LYS A 274 -3.56 39.93 0.51
C LYS A 274 -2.16 40.40 0.93
#